data_AF-A0A7X6Y441-F1
#
_entry.id   AF-A0A7X6Y441-F1
#
_cell.length_a   1.000
_cell.length_b   1.000
_cell.length_c   1.000
_cell.angle_alpha   90.00
_cell.angle_beta   90.00
_cell.angle_gamma   90.00
#
_symmetry.space_group_name_H-M   'P 1'
#
loop_
_entity.id
_entity.type
_entity.pdbx_description
1 polymer ?
#
loop_
_entity_poly.entity_id
_entity_poly.type
_entity_poly.pdbx_seq_one_letter_code
_entity_poly.pdbx_strand_id
1 'polypeptide(L)'
;MKLLNERKVRFKKNLVGEKEKNKKWIILITLISFLMSVFFLAVSELILQSASSFIAFVTVFVIILIGIVFDIIGIAITAADEAPFHAMASRKYFGARRTLKLIRNANKVSSFCNDVVGDICGIISGTAGALIVVRISQAKSMMESLLYGLLVSGIIAAITVGGKAMGKTIAISNSNYIAYRVGVVLEFVNSKIKIELSKDENRNNNNKKKRGNKTGRNSR
;
A
#
# COMPACT_ATOMS: atom_id res chain seq x y z
N MET A 1 -22.33 -19.72 -53.28
CA MET A 1 -21.47 -18.95 -52.34
C MET A 1 -21.81 -19.40 -50.91
N LYS A 2 -21.11 -20.41 -50.38
CA LYS A 2 -21.40 -21.03 -49.07
C LYS A 2 -20.58 -20.36 -47.97
N LEU A 3 -21.31 -19.82 -46.97
CA LEU A 3 -21.04 -19.88 -45.53
C LEU A 3 -19.66 -19.43 -45.02
N LEU A 4 -19.56 -18.17 -44.60
CA LEU A 4 -18.62 -17.79 -43.53
C LEU A 4 -19.32 -18.01 -42.18
N ASN A 5 -19.06 -19.19 -41.62
CA ASN A 5 -19.44 -19.58 -40.27
C ASN A 5 -18.61 -18.75 -39.27
N GLU A 6 -19.19 -17.70 -38.70
CA GLU A 6 -18.60 -16.95 -37.60
C GLU A 6 -18.51 -17.84 -36.36
N ARG A 7 -17.35 -18.49 -36.20
CA ARG A 7 -17.00 -19.21 -34.97
C ARG A 7 -16.93 -18.20 -33.82
N LYS A 8 -18.04 -18.01 -33.13
CA LYS A 8 -18.14 -17.19 -31.90
C LYS A 8 -17.25 -17.82 -30.83
N VAL A 9 -16.00 -17.34 -30.75
CA VAL A 9 -15.04 -17.76 -29.72
C VAL A 9 -15.63 -17.35 -28.37
N ARG A 10 -16.11 -18.33 -27.59
CA ARG A 10 -16.66 -18.09 -26.26
C ARG A 10 -15.51 -17.93 -25.28
N PHE A 11 -15.11 -16.68 -25.01
CA PHE A 11 -14.23 -16.39 -23.89
C PHE A 11 -14.93 -16.81 -22.60
N LYS A 12 -14.33 -17.77 -21.87
CA LYS A 12 -14.79 -18.19 -20.56
C LYS A 12 -14.66 -16.99 -19.63
N LYS A 13 -15.79 -16.34 -19.30
CA LYS A 13 -15.81 -15.30 -18.28
C LYS A 13 -15.34 -15.95 -16.98
N ASN A 14 -14.19 -15.52 -16.46
CA ASN A 14 -13.74 -15.97 -15.16
C ASN A 14 -14.83 -15.58 -14.14
N LEU A 15 -15.41 -16.59 -13.50
CA LEU A 15 -16.40 -16.45 -12.42
C LEU A 15 -15.68 -15.95 -11.15
N VAL A 16 -15.03 -14.80 -11.21
CA VAL A 16 -14.42 -14.18 -10.04
C VAL A 16 -15.47 -13.30 -9.38
N GLY A 17 -16.15 -13.90 -8.40
CA GLY A 17 -16.81 -13.20 -7.30
C GLY A 17 -18.33 -13.07 -7.44
N GLU A 18 -19.03 -13.65 -6.46
CA GLU A 18 -20.43 -13.35 -6.15
C GLU A 18 -20.69 -11.84 -6.26
N LYS A 19 -21.64 -11.45 -7.11
CA LYS A 19 -22.01 -10.05 -7.39
C LYS A 19 -22.28 -9.21 -6.14
N GLU A 20 -22.71 -9.85 -5.05
CA GLU A 20 -22.99 -9.22 -3.74
C GLU A 20 -21.71 -8.86 -2.95
N LYS A 21 -20.72 -9.76 -2.88
CA LYS A 21 -19.47 -9.53 -2.14
C LYS A 21 -18.58 -8.48 -2.81
N ASN A 22 -18.60 -8.43 -4.14
CA ASN A 22 -17.85 -7.42 -4.89
C ASN A 22 -18.39 -6.00 -4.63
N LYS A 23 -19.71 -5.79 -4.56
CA LYS A 23 -20.28 -4.45 -4.31
C LYS A 23 -19.89 -3.90 -2.93
N LYS A 24 -20.02 -4.71 -1.88
CA LYS A 24 -19.63 -4.30 -0.52
C LYS A 24 -18.13 -3.99 -0.42
N TRP A 25 -17.30 -4.77 -1.11
CA TRP A 25 -15.86 -4.53 -1.15
C TRP A 25 -15.50 -3.26 -1.94
N ILE A 26 -16.19 -2.99 -3.06
CA ILE A 26 -16.01 -1.75 -3.84
C ILE A 26 -16.41 -0.52 -3.00
N ILE A 27 -17.55 -0.55 -2.32
CA ILE A 27 -17.97 0.57 -1.46
C ILE A 27 -16.96 0.79 -0.32
N LEU A 28 -16.50 -0.31 0.28
CA LEU A 28 -15.53 -0.27 1.37
C LEU A 28 -14.17 0.27 0.91
N ILE A 29 -13.65 -0.18 -0.25
CA ILE A 29 -12.36 0.30 -0.76
C ILE A 29 -12.47 1.79 -1.09
N THR A 30 -13.53 2.25 -1.75
CA THR A 30 -13.73 3.68 -2.05
C THR A 30 -13.80 4.53 -0.79
N LEU A 31 -14.54 4.10 0.23
CA LEU A 31 -14.67 4.84 1.48
C LEU A 31 -13.33 4.91 2.25
N ILE A 32 -12.61 3.78 2.32
CA ILE A 32 -11.29 3.74 2.97
C ILE A 32 -10.30 4.59 2.20
N SER A 33 -10.26 4.49 0.87
CA SER A 33 -9.39 5.30 0.03
C SER A 33 -9.65 6.78 0.23
N PHE A 34 -10.91 7.21 0.23
CA PHE A 34 -11.27 8.61 0.48
C PHE A 34 -10.77 9.10 1.84
N LEU A 35 -11.06 8.35 2.90
CA LEU A 35 -10.66 8.73 4.26
C LEU A 35 -9.14 8.76 4.43
N MET A 36 -8.44 7.80 3.84
CA MET A 36 -6.98 7.74 3.82
C MET A 36 -6.39 8.89 3.01
N SER A 37 -6.92 9.20 1.83
CA SER A 37 -6.47 10.34 1.02
C SER A 37 -6.55 11.64 1.81
N VAL A 38 -7.68 11.92 2.45
CA VAL A 38 -7.86 13.14 3.25
C VAL A 38 -6.87 13.18 4.41
N PHE A 39 -6.72 12.08 5.14
CA PHE A 39 -5.79 11.98 6.27
C PHE A 39 -4.34 12.22 5.84
N PHE A 40 -3.86 11.49 4.83
CA PHE A 40 -2.48 11.62 4.37
C PHE A 40 -2.19 12.97 3.70
N LEU A 41 -3.15 13.53 2.96
CA LEU A 41 -3.01 14.86 2.38
C LEU A 41 -2.85 15.92 3.48
N ALA A 42 -3.68 15.87 4.52
CA ALA A 42 -3.58 16.78 5.67
C ALA A 42 -2.23 16.66 6.38
N VAL A 43 -1.76 15.44 6.64
CA VAL A 43 -0.44 15.20 7.25
C VAL A 43 0.69 15.72 6.36
N SER A 44 0.63 15.45 5.06
CA SER A 44 1.64 15.91 4.11
C SER A 44 1.69 17.43 4.03
N GLU A 45 0.54 18.10 4.08
CA GLU A 45 0.48 19.55 4.00
C GLU A 45 1.08 20.23 5.24
N LEU A 46 0.84 19.68 6.43
CA LEU A 46 1.48 20.15 7.67
C LEU A 46 3.01 20.03 7.62
N ILE A 47 3.52 18.92 7.08
CA ILE A 47 4.95 18.70 6.90
C ILE A 47 5.51 19.68 5.87
N LEU A 48 4.79 19.93 4.77
CA LEU A 48 5.25 20.77 3.67
C LEU A 48 5.17 22.27 3.98
N GLN A 49 4.26 22.69 4.86
CA GLN A 49 4.16 24.08 5.34
C GLN A 49 5.37 24.50 6.15
N SER A 50 5.93 23.60 6.96
CA SER A 50 7.12 23.86 7.78
C SER A 50 8.45 23.60 7.05
N ALA A 51 8.42 22.96 5.87
CA ALA A 51 9.60 22.61 5.11
C ALA A 51 10.14 23.78 4.24
N SER A 52 11.47 23.91 4.18
CA SER A 52 12.14 24.78 3.20
C SER A 52 11.96 24.24 1.77
N SER A 53 12.14 25.10 0.76
CA SER A 53 11.92 24.73 -0.66
C SER A 53 12.73 23.50 -1.10
N PHE A 54 13.96 23.35 -0.60
CA PHE A 54 14.79 22.19 -0.89
C PHE A 54 14.26 20.91 -0.23
N ILE A 55 13.90 20.99 1.06
CA ILE A 55 13.37 19.86 1.82
C ILE A 55 12.04 19.41 1.20
N ALA A 56 11.18 20.35 0.80
CA ALA A 56 9.93 20.08 0.13
C ALA A 56 10.11 19.25 -1.16
N PHE A 57 11.09 19.61 -2.00
CA PHE A 57 11.39 18.85 -3.22
C PHE A 57 11.85 17.42 -2.92
N VAL A 58 12.73 17.24 -1.93
CA VAL A 58 13.19 15.92 -1.48
C VAL A 58 12.02 15.10 -0.93
N THR A 59 11.12 15.71 -0.16
CA THR A 59 9.92 15.05 0.36
C THR A 59 9.02 14.54 -0.75
N VAL A 60 8.78 15.33 -1.81
CA VAL A 60 8.00 14.88 -2.99
C VAL A 60 8.65 13.67 -3.63
N PHE A 61 9.97 13.69 -3.82
CA PHE A 61 10.69 12.56 -4.41
C PHE A 61 10.57 11.29 -3.57
N VAL A 62 10.69 11.42 -2.24
CA VAL A 62 10.50 10.29 -1.30
C VAL A 62 9.07 9.72 -1.38
N ILE A 63 8.04 10.58 -1.48
CA ILE A 63 6.65 10.14 -1.61
C ILE A 63 6.45 9.32 -2.90
N ILE A 64 7.04 9.75 -4.01
CA ILE A 64 6.98 9.03 -5.28
C ILE A 64 7.67 7.65 -5.16
N LEU A 65 8.85 7.60 -4.56
CA LEU A 65 9.58 6.35 -4.33
C LEU A 65 8.79 5.37 -3.47
N ILE A 66 8.14 5.85 -2.41
CA ILE A 66 7.27 5.03 -1.57
C ILE A 66 6.14 4.43 -2.43
N GLY A 67 5.47 5.25 -3.24
CA GLY A 67 4.41 4.78 -4.15
C GLY A 67 4.88 3.70 -5.13
N ILE A 68 6.08 3.85 -5.71
CA ILE A 68 6.68 2.86 -6.61
C ILE A 68 6.99 1.55 -5.85
N VAL A 69 7.53 1.62 -4.64
CA VAL A 69 7.82 0.43 -3.83
C VAL A 69 6.54 -0.34 -3.51
N PHE A 70 5.45 0.36 -3.14
CA PHE A 70 4.16 -0.28 -2.91
C PHE A 70 3.57 -0.92 -4.17
N ASP A 71 3.72 -0.29 -5.35
CA ASP A 71 3.33 -0.87 -6.64
C ASP A 71 4.10 -2.17 -6.94
N ILE A 72 5.42 -2.17 -6.73
CA ILE A 72 6.27 -3.36 -6.89
C ILE A 72 5.80 -4.49 -5.97
N ILE A 73 5.43 -4.18 -4.72
CA ILE A 73 4.92 -5.17 -3.76
C ILE A 73 3.61 -5.78 -4.25
N GLY A 74 2.64 -4.97 -4.68
CA GLY A 74 1.34 -5.48 -5.14
C GLY A 74 1.46 -6.37 -6.37
N ILE A 75 2.32 -5.97 -7.31
CA ILE A 75 2.61 -6.74 -8.53
C ILE A 75 3.35 -8.03 -8.21
N ALA A 76 4.35 -7.98 -7.33
CA ALA A 76 5.09 -9.16 -6.91
C ALA A 76 4.18 -10.19 -6.21
N ILE A 77 3.26 -9.76 -5.36
CA ILE A 77 2.29 -10.65 -4.69
C ILE A 77 1.35 -11.31 -5.71
N THR A 78 0.97 -10.57 -6.75
CA THR A 78 0.10 -11.09 -7.82
C THR A 78 0.82 -12.05 -8.74
N ALA A 79 2.12 -11.83 -8.99
CA ALA A 79 2.95 -12.64 -9.86
C ALA A 79 3.66 -13.81 -9.13
N ALA A 80 3.47 -13.97 -7.82
CA ALA A 80 4.11 -15.03 -7.04
C ALA A 80 3.33 -16.35 -7.12
N ASP A 81 4.06 -17.46 -7.25
CA ASP A 81 3.50 -18.80 -7.33
C ASP A 81 3.28 -19.41 -5.94
N GLU A 82 2.14 -20.08 -5.71
CA GLU A 82 1.87 -20.72 -4.41
C GLU A 82 2.76 -21.95 -4.12
N ALA A 83 3.21 -22.68 -5.16
CA ALA A 83 3.95 -23.93 -5.04
C ALA A 83 5.25 -23.84 -4.19
N PRO A 84 6.18 -22.89 -4.42
CA PRO A 84 7.37 -22.75 -3.58
C PRO A 84 7.03 -22.44 -2.11
N PHE A 85 5.96 -21.68 -1.85
CA PHE A 85 5.56 -21.33 -0.49
C PHE A 85 4.92 -22.50 0.27
N HIS A 86 4.26 -23.43 -0.43
CA HIS A 86 3.78 -24.65 0.19
C HIS A 86 4.92 -25.51 0.74
N ALA A 87 5.99 -25.67 -0.02
CA ALA A 87 7.19 -26.38 0.42
C ALA A 87 7.93 -25.64 1.55
N MET A 88 8.02 -24.31 1.48
CA MET A 88 8.61 -23.51 2.57
C MET A 88 7.78 -23.57 3.86
N ALA A 89 6.45 -23.59 3.74
CA ALA A 89 5.55 -23.68 4.90
C ALA A 89 5.58 -25.05 5.59
N SER A 90 5.78 -26.15 4.84
CA SER A 90 5.96 -27.48 5.43
C SER A 90 7.28 -27.58 6.20
N ARG A 91 8.34 -26.95 5.69
CA ARG A 91 9.64 -26.79 6.36
C ARG A 91 9.65 -25.71 7.46
N LYS A 92 8.49 -25.13 7.82
CA LYS A 92 8.32 -24.12 8.88
C LYS A 92 9.20 -22.87 8.71
N TYR A 93 9.46 -22.44 7.48
CA TYR A 93 10.13 -21.16 7.23
C TYR A 93 9.28 -20.01 7.79
N PHE A 94 9.95 -19.08 8.50
CA PHE A 94 9.30 -17.90 9.06
C PHE A 94 8.68 -17.05 7.94
N GLY A 95 7.46 -16.55 8.16
CA GLY A 95 6.71 -15.75 7.17
C GLY A 95 6.02 -16.53 6.04
N ALA A 96 6.40 -17.80 5.76
CA ALA A 96 5.91 -18.55 4.60
C ALA A 96 4.37 -18.75 4.60
N ARG A 97 3.79 -19.06 5.78
CA ARG A 97 2.33 -19.19 5.93
C ARG A 97 1.60 -17.87 5.70
N ARG A 98 2.24 -16.74 6.03
CA ARG A 98 1.67 -15.40 5.87
C ARG A 98 1.70 -14.98 4.41
N THR A 99 2.83 -15.20 3.73
CA THR A 99 2.96 -14.98 2.28
C THR A 99 1.90 -15.78 1.51
N LEU A 100 1.68 -17.05 1.85
CA LEU A 100 0.65 -17.86 1.20
C LEU A 100 -0.77 -17.28 1.35
N LYS A 101 -1.10 -16.69 2.51
CA LYS A 101 -2.38 -15.98 2.71
C LYS A 101 -2.48 -14.69 1.88
N LEU A 102 -1.35 -14.01 1.64
CA LEU A 102 -1.32 -12.81 0.80
C LEU A 102 -1.52 -13.17 -0.67
N ILE A 103 -0.82 -14.18 -1.17
CA ILE A 103 -0.95 -14.66 -2.56
C ILE A 103 -2.39 -15.11 -2.84
N ARG A 104 -3.00 -15.86 -1.91
CA ARG A 104 -4.42 -16.27 -2.04
C ARG A 104 -5.41 -15.11 -2.08
N ASN A 105 -5.04 -13.95 -1.54
CA ASN A 105 -5.84 -12.73 -1.58
C ASN A 105 -5.20 -11.66 -2.47
N ALA A 106 -4.35 -12.05 -3.44
CA ALA A 106 -3.53 -11.13 -4.22
C ALA A 106 -4.34 -10.01 -4.86
N ASN A 107 -5.52 -10.32 -5.42
CA ASN A 107 -6.39 -9.30 -6.01
C ASN A 107 -6.73 -8.14 -5.06
N LYS A 108 -7.03 -8.44 -3.78
CA LYS A 108 -7.34 -7.41 -2.79
C LYS A 108 -6.09 -6.64 -2.36
N VAL A 109 -4.98 -7.34 -2.17
CA VAL A 109 -3.73 -6.74 -1.73
C VAL A 109 -3.14 -5.85 -2.82
N SER A 110 -3.12 -6.33 -4.07
CA SER A 110 -2.62 -5.59 -5.22
C SER A 110 -3.48 -4.37 -5.52
N SER A 111 -4.81 -4.47 -5.43
CA SER A 111 -5.66 -3.28 -5.63
C SER A 111 -5.44 -2.25 -4.51
N PHE A 112 -5.26 -2.69 -3.26
CA PHE A 112 -4.91 -1.77 -2.18
C PHE A 112 -3.53 -1.11 -2.39
N CYS A 113 -2.49 -1.89 -2.69
CA CYS A 113 -1.13 -1.37 -2.85
C CYS A 113 -0.97 -0.51 -4.12
N ASN A 114 -1.55 -0.94 -5.23
CA ASN A 114 -1.34 -0.28 -6.52
C ASN A 114 -2.34 0.87 -6.72
N ASP A 115 -3.61 0.63 -6.44
CA ASP A 115 -4.67 1.62 -6.69
C ASP A 115 -4.73 2.59 -5.51
N VAL A 116 -4.99 2.11 -4.29
CA VAL A 116 -5.20 3.02 -3.14
C VAL A 116 -3.92 3.76 -2.75
N VAL A 117 -2.85 3.03 -2.43
CA VAL A 117 -1.59 3.66 -2.00
C VAL A 117 -0.93 4.39 -3.17
N GLY A 118 -0.95 3.79 -4.37
CA GLY A 118 -0.37 4.42 -5.56
C GLY A 118 -1.07 5.73 -5.96
N ASP A 119 -2.41 5.78 -5.94
CA ASP A 119 -3.16 7.00 -6.27
C ASP A 119 -2.98 8.06 -5.19
N ILE A 120 -2.96 7.67 -3.90
CA ILE A 120 -2.70 8.60 -2.79
C ILE A 120 -1.30 9.23 -2.93
N CYS A 121 -0.27 8.43 -3.18
CA CYS A 121 1.08 8.94 -3.41
C CYS A 121 1.15 9.86 -4.63
N GLY A 122 0.43 9.51 -5.71
CA GLY A 122 0.31 10.35 -6.91
C GLY A 122 -0.34 11.70 -6.63
N ILE A 123 -1.49 11.71 -5.96
CA ILE A 123 -2.21 12.94 -5.60
C ILE A 123 -1.34 13.80 -4.68
N ILE A 124 -0.77 13.23 -3.62
CA ILE A 124 0.01 13.99 -2.65
C ILE A 124 1.27 14.57 -3.31
N SER A 125 2.01 13.77 -4.09
CA SER A 125 3.22 14.26 -4.77
C SER A 125 2.91 15.35 -5.80
N GLY A 126 1.81 15.24 -6.54
CA GLY A 126 1.34 16.27 -7.47
C GLY A 126 0.92 17.56 -6.76
N THR A 127 0.12 17.46 -5.70
CA THR A 127 -0.35 18.62 -4.93
C THR A 127 0.81 19.32 -4.23
N ALA A 128 1.75 18.55 -3.67
CA ALA A 128 2.96 19.06 -3.06
C ALA A 128 3.90 19.72 -4.09
N GLY A 129 4.06 19.10 -5.27
CA GLY A 129 4.80 19.68 -6.39
C GLY A 129 4.22 21.02 -6.85
N ALA A 130 2.90 21.11 -6.96
CA ALA A 130 2.19 22.35 -7.29
C ALA A 130 2.42 23.44 -6.23
N LEU A 131 2.38 23.09 -4.93
CA LEU A 131 2.65 24.05 -3.86
C LEU A 131 4.08 24.59 -3.92
N ILE A 132 5.06 23.73 -4.23
CA ILE A 132 6.46 24.13 -4.39
C ILE A 132 6.61 25.12 -5.55
N VAL A 133 5.97 24.84 -6.69
CA VAL A 133 5.98 25.74 -7.86
C VAL A 133 5.39 27.09 -7.47
N VAL A 134 4.23 27.10 -6.81
CA VAL A 134 3.59 28.35 -6.35
C VAL A 134 4.52 29.16 -5.47
N ARG A 135 5.22 28.55 -4.50
CA ARG A 135 6.17 29.25 -3.62
C ARG A 135 7.35 29.85 -4.38
N ILE A 136 7.93 29.12 -5.32
CA ILE A 136 9.09 29.60 -6.12
C ILE A 136 8.67 30.70 -7.10
N SER A 137 7.41 30.68 -7.54
CA SER A 137 6.88 31.62 -8.52
C SER A 137 6.37 32.94 -7.95
N GLN A 138 6.30 33.11 -6.62
CA GLN A 138 5.80 34.35 -6.00
C GLN A 138 6.59 35.61 -6.40
N ALA A 139 7.83 35.46 -6.85
CA ALA A 139 8.70 36.55 -7.30
C ALA A 139 8.95 36.57 -8.83
N LYS A 140 8.22 35.76 -9.63
CA LYS A 140 8.45 35.60 -11.08
C LYS A 140 7.26 36.06 -11.91
N SER A 141 7.49 36.27 -13.21
CA SER A 141 6.42 36.57 -14.17
C SER A 141 5.50 35.36 -14.36
N MET A 142 4.26 35.61 -14.83
CA MET A 142 3.26 34.56 -15.05
C MET A 142 3.74 33.49 -16.04
N MET A 143 4.46 33.87 -17.11
CA MET A 143 4.99 32.93 -18.10
C MET A 143 6.06 32.02 -17.51
N GLU A 144 6.98 32.59 -16.73
CA GLU A 144 8.04 31.82 -16.06
C GLU A 144 7.42 30.80 -15.09
N SER A 145 6.46 31.23 -14.27
CA SER A 145 5.75 30.37 -13.33
C SER A 145 5.10 29.15 -14.00
N LEU A 146 4.42 29.38 -15.13
CA LEU A 146 3.79 28.31 -15.90
C LEU A 146 4.84 27.33 -16.44
N LEU A 147 5.94 27.84 -17.00
CA LEU A 147 7.01 26.99 -17.54
C LEU A 147 7.64 26.11 -16.46
N TYR A 148 7.93 26.68 -15.27
CA TYR A 148 8.41 25.90 -14.13
C TYR A 148 7.39 24.85 -13.66
N GLY A 149 6.11 25.20 -13.60
CA GLY A 149 5.04 24.26 -13.22
C GLY A 149 4.92 23.07 -14.16
N LEU A 150 4.97 23.33 -15.48
CA LEU A 150 4.96 22.32 -16.53
C LEU A 150 6.19 21.42 -16.44
N LEU A 151 7.38 21.99 -16.28
CA LEU A 151 8.62 21.22 -16.15
C LEU A 151 8.62 20.33 -14.90
N VAL A 152 8.24 20.87 -13.74
CA VAL A 152 8.20 20.11 -12.49
C VAL A 152 7.16 18.98 -12.57
N SER A 153 5.96 19.28 -13.07
CA SER A 153 4.90 18.27 -13.24
C SER A 153 5.30 17.18 -14.24
N GLY A 154 5.95 17.58 -15.35
CA GLY A 154 6.46 16.66 -16.36
C GLY A 154 7.57 15.74 -15.80
N ILE A 155 8.49 16.27 -15.01
CA ILE A 155 9.54 15.50 -14.33
C ILE A 155 8.92 14.51 -13.35
N ILE A 156 7.97 14.95 -12.51
CA ILE A 156 7.25 14.09 -11.57
C ILE A 156 6.54 12.95 -12.31
N ALA A 157 5.82 13.28 -13.40
CA ALA A 157 5.11 12.29 -14.20
C ALA A 157 6.07 11.28 -14.85
N ALA A 158 7.15 11.75 -15.46
CA ALA A 158 8.14 10.89 -16.12
C ALA A 158 8.83 9.94 -15.12
N ILE A 159 9.22 10.45 -13.94
CA ILE A 159 9.82 9.62 -12.88
C ILE A 159 8.81 8.60 -12.35
N THR A 160 7.55 9.00 -12.16
CA THR A 160 6.50 8.11 -11.64
C THR A 160 6.22 6.98 -12.63
N VAL A 161 6.01 7.30 -13.91
CA VAL A 161 5.71 6.30 -14.95
C VAL A 161 6.94 5.43 -15.24
N GLY A 162 8.11 6.03 -15.41
CA GLY A 162 9.36 5.32 -15.67
C GLY A 162 9.77 4.41 -14.50
N GLY A 163 9.64 4.91 -13.27
CA GLY A 163 9.95 4.15 -12.06
C GLY A 163 9.02 2.95 -11.87
N LYS A 164 7.71 3.10 -12.12
CA LYS A 164 6.77 1.97 -12.11
C LYS A 164 7.09 0.96 -13.22
N ALA A 165 7.46 1.41 -14.42
CA ALA A 165 7.82 0.52 -15.52
C ALA A 165 9.07 -0.33 -15.20
N MET A 166 10.12 0.29 -14.68
CA MET A 166 11.32 -0.41 -14.21
C MET A 166 10.99 -1.37 -13.05
N GLY A 167 10.19 -0.90 -12.09
CA GLY A 167 9.76 -1.66 -10.93
C GLY A 167 8.99 -2.92 -11.31
N LYS A 168 8.12 -2.86 -12.32
CA LYS A 168 7.36 -4.02 -12.82
C LYS A 168 8.25 -5.17 -13.28
N THR A 169 9.29 -4.88 -14.05
CA THR A 169 10.22 -5.91 -14.52
C THR A 169 10.93 -6.60 -13.35
N ILE A 170 11.31 -5.83 -12.34
CA ILE A 170 11.94 -6.35 -11.11
C ILE A 170 10.92 -7.17 -10.29
N ALA A 171 9.69 -6.68 -10.17
CA ALA A 171 8.60 -7.32 -9.43
C ALA A 171 8.26 -8.70 -10.00
N ILE A 172 8.21 -8.82 -11.33
CA ILE A 172 7.85 -10.06 -12.01
C ILE A 172 9.01 -11.06 -11.97
N SER A 173 10.24 -10.61 -12.26
CA SER A 173 11.43 -11.49 -12.25
C SER A 173 11.74 -12.05 -10.88
N ASN A 174 11.51 -11.28 -9.81
CA ASN A 174 11.80 -11.67 -8.42
C ASN A 174 10.54 -11.78 -7.55
N SER A 175 9.40 -12.11 -8.14
CA SER A 175 8.08 -12.11 -7.48
C SER A 175 8.06 -12.93 -6.19
N ASN A 176 8.55 -14.17 -6.26
CA ASN A 176 8.62 -15.08 -5.12
C ASN A 176 9.53 -14.56 -4.00
N TYR A 177 10.67 -13.94 -4.33
CA TYR A 177 11.56 -13.38 -3.32
C TYR A 177 10.95 -12.17 -2.61
N ILE A 178 10.35 -11.25 -3.38
CA ILE A 178 9.71 -10.05 -2.84
C ILE A 178 8.49 -10.44 -1.98
N ALA A 179 7.65 -11.35 -2.46
CA ALA A 179 6.49 -11.86 -1.72
C ALA A 179 6.92 -12.55 -0.40
N TYR A 180 8.03 -13.30 -0.42
CA TYR A 180 8.59 -13.88 0.79
C TYR A 180 9.01 -12.80 1.79
N ARG A 181 9.81 -11.82 1.36
CA ARG A 181 10.30 -10.71 2.20
C ARG A 181 9.14 -9.93 2.81
N VAL A 182 8.13 -9.60 2.03
CA VAL A 182 6.92 -8.89 2.49
C VAL A 182 6.19 -9.71 3.56
N GLY A 183 5.99 -11.02 3.33
CA GLY A 183 5.37 -11.88 4.33
C GLY A 183 6.19 -12.05 5.61
N VAL A 184 7.51 -12.07 5.52
CA VAL A 184 8.42 -12.08 6.69
C VAL A 184 8.29 -10.80 7.50
N VAL A 185 8.30 -9.63 6.85
CA VAL A 185 8.14 -8.33 7.52
C VAL A 185 6.77 -8.25 8.21
N LEU A 186 5.70 -8.66 7.51
CA LEU A 186 4.34 -8.68 8.06
C LEU A 186 4.22 -9.64 9.25
N GLU A 187 4.83 -10.82 9.18
CA GLU A 187 4.81 -11.78 10.29
C GLU A 187 5.62 -11.26 11.49
N PHE A 188 6.74 -10.59 11.25
CA PHE A 188 7.55 -9.97 12.29
C PHE A 188 6.80 -8.84 13.02
N VAL A 189 6.17 -7.93 12.27
CA VAL A 189 5.36 -6.84 12.83
C VAL A 189 4.19 -7.42 13.63
N ASN A 190 3.48 -8.40 13.08
CA ASN A 190 2.36 -9.02 13.77
C ASN A 190 2.79 -9.81 15.02
N SER A 191 3.94 -10.48 14.99
CA SER A 191 4.51 -11.16 16.15
C SER A 191 4.81 -10.17 17.28
N LYS A 192 5.42 -9.02 16.96
CA LYS A 192 5.67 -7.95 17.95
C LYS A 192 4.38 -7.38 18.54
N ILE A 193 3.40 -7.05 17.69
CA ILE A 193 2.09 -6.53 18.15
C ILE A 193 1.38 -7.55 19.04
N LYS A 194 1.41 -8.84 18.68
CA LYS A 194 0.81 -9.90 19.50
C LYS A 194 1.51 -10.06 20.85
N ILE A 195 2.84 -9.92 20.89
CA ILE A 195 3.61 -9.94 22.13
C ILE A 195 3.22 -8.75 23.01
N GLU A 196 3.06 -7.56 22.46
CA GLU A 196 2.63 -6.37 23.23
C GLU A 196 1.21 -6.52 23.77
N LEU A 197 0.25 -6.95 22.95
CA LEU A 197 -1.14 -7.17 23.36
C LEU A 197 -1.26 -8.26 24.44
N SER A 198 -0.52 -9.37 24.29
CA SER A 198 -0.54 -10.46 25.27
C SER A 198 0.16 -10.09 26.59
N LYS A 199 1.14 -9.18 26.54
CA LYS A 199 1.80 -8.64 27.73
C LYS A 199 0.87 -7.70 28.51
N ASP A 200 0.05 -6.92 27.81
CA ASP A 200 -0.96 -6.05 28.43
C ASP A 200 -2.10 -6.85 29.08
N GLU A 201 -2.56 -7.92 28.42
CA GLU A 201 -3.59 -8.82 28.96
C GLU A 201 -3.12 -9.55 30.24
N ASN A 202 -1.88 -10.06 30.25
CA ASN A 202 -1.29 -10.68 31.45
C ASN A 202 -1.07 -9.69 32.59
N ARG A 203 -0.73 -8.43 32.29
CA ARG A 203 -0.58 -7.36 33.29
C ARG A 203 -1.93 -7.01 33.93
N ASN A 204 -3.00 -6.95 33.14
CA ASN A 204 -4.35 -6.69 33.62
C ASN A 204 -4.90 -7.85 34.47
N ASN A 205 -4.66 -9.11 34.10
CA ASN A 205 -5.07 -10.27 34.90
C ASN A 205 -4.34 -10.33 36.25
N ASN A 206 -3.04 -10.03 36.28
CA ASN A 206 -2.29 -9.97 37.54
C ASN A 206 -2.76 -8.84 38.47
N ASN A 207 -3.16 -7.69 37.93
CA ASN A 207 -3.73 -6.59 38.72
C ASN A 207 -5.13 -6.91 39.27
N LYS A 208 -6.00 -7.59 38.50
CA LYS A 208 -7.30 -8.07 39.00
C LYS A 208 -7.14 -9.11 40.13
N LYS A 209 -6.20 -10.03 40.01
CA LYS A 209 -5.92 -11.06 41.03
C LYS A 209 -5.41 -10.45 42.35
N LYS A 210 -4.62 -9.38 42.29
CA LYS A 210 -4.19 -8.62 43.49
C LYS A 210 -5.30 -7.81 44.15
N ARG A 211 -6.29 -7.31 43.39
CA ARG A 211 -7.46 -6.59 43.94
C ARG A 211 -8.44 -7.55 44.63
N GLY A 212 -8.74 -8.71 44.04
CA GLY A 212 -9.63 -9.70 44.65
C GLY A 212 -9.11 -10.27 45.98
N ASN A 213 -7.79 -10.38 46.13
CA ASN A 213 -7.17 -10.91 47.35
C ASN A 213 -7.10 -9.92 48.52
N LYS A 214 -7.37 -8.62 48.29
CA LYS A 214 -7.46 -7.60 49.35
C LYS A 214 -8.86 -7.47 49.93
N THR A 215 -9.90 -7.71 49.14
CA THR A 215 -11.31 -7.55 49.59
C THR A 215 -11.79 -8.73 50.44
N GLY A 216 -11.23 -9.93 50.27
CA GLY A 216 -11.58 -11.12 51.06
C GLY A 216 -10.90 -11.24 52.43
N ARG A 217 -10.04 -10.28 52.81
CA ARG A 217 -9.28 -10.30 54.08
C ARG A 217 -9.79 -9.33 55.15
N ASN A 218 -10.82 -8.52 54.84
CA ASN A 218 -11.35 -7.49 55.72
C ASN A 218 -12.77 -7.81 56.26
N SER A 219 -13.20 -9.06 56.18
CA SER A 219 -14.53 -9.53 56.63
C SER A 219 -14.45 -10.75 57.55
N ARG A 220 -13.43 -10.80 58.41
CA ARG A 220 -13.39 -11.68 59.58
C ARG A 220 -13.16 -10.85 60.83
#